data_AF-A0A965PRR9-F1
#
_entry.id   AF-A0A965PRR9-F1
#
_cell.length_a   1.000
_cell.length_b   1.000
_cell.length_c   1.000
_cell.angle_alpha   90.00
_cell.angle_beta   90.00
_cell.angle_gamma   90.00
#
_symmetry.space_group_name_H-M   'P 1'
#
loop_
_entity.id
_entity.type
_entity.pdbx_description
1 polymer ?
#
loop_
_entity_poly.entity_id
_entity_poly.type
_entity_poly.pdbx_seq_one_letter_code
_entity_poly.pdbx_strand_id
1 'polypeptide(L)'
;MHGLDRIILAVLFGGQELVLFDQTIPEAEMEELIKTEAELWAAIQTKTPPAPTNTEAARKLWPNSNGLTMIANKPLEEACSRLKAIKAHLKTLEEEEERLQASIQRQMRETGTLLTFEGRVLATWNQAKAGKRFDSKALEKEMPEVYARFYLEAPGSRRFLLK
;
A
#
# COMPACT_ATOMS: atom_id res chain seq x y z
N MET A 1 -9.65 2.19 36.94
CA MET A 1 -9.28 0.78 37.18
C MET A 1 -7.75 0.77 37.14
N HIS A 2 -7.09 0.97 38.27
CA HIS A 2 -5.61 1.05 38.33
C HIS A 2 -5.07 -0.30 38.81
N GLY A 3 -4.03 -0.84 38.16
CA GLY A 3 -3.33 -2.05 38.58
C GLY A 3 -3.50 -3.30 37.70
N LEU A 4 -4.01 -3.18 36.46
CA LEU A 4 -3.94 -4.27 35.48
C LEU A 4 -2.65 -4.11 34.66
N ASP A 5 -1.56 -4.71 35.14
CA ASP A 5 -0.25 -4.74 34.47
C ASP A 5 -0.11 -5.92 33.51
N ARG A 6 -0.91 -6.98 33.71
CA ARG A 6 -0.85 -8.23 32.95
C ARG A 6 -2.18 -8.57 32.32
N ILE A 7 -2.14 -8.88 31.02
CA ILE A 7 -3.26 -9.42 30.26
C ILE A 7 -2.85 -10.75 29.63
N ILE A 8 -3.79 -11.67 29.51
CA ILE A 8 -3.59 -12.92 28.78
C ILE A 8 -4.58 -12.94 27.63
N LEU A 9 -4.06 -12.82 26.41
CA LEU A 9 -4.86 -12.96 25.20
C LEU A 9 -5.01 -14.45 24.89
N ALA A 10 -6.22 -14.97 25.04
CA ALA A 10 -6.57 -16.33 24.72
C ALA A 10 -7.08 -16.44 23.27
N VAL A 11 -6.36 -17.17 22.42
CA VAL A 11 -6.71 -17.40 21.01
C VAL A 11 -6.97 -18.88 20.79
N LEU A 12 -8.11 -19.21 20.20
CA LEU A 12 -8.48 -20.58 19.86
C LEU A 12 -8.32 -20.82 18.37
N PHE A 13 -7.24 -21.49 17.96
CA PHE A 13 -7.00 -21.84 16.57
C PHE A 13 -7.80 -23.08 16.19
N GLY A 14 -8.59 -22.97 15.12
CA GLY A 14 -9.40 -24.07 14.58
C GLY A 14 -10.46 -24.62 15.54
N GLY A 15 -10.77 -23.93 16.64
CA GLY A 15 -11.71 -24.41 17.67
C GLY A 15 -11.15 -25.48 18.60
N GLN A 16 -9.87 -25.86 18.47
CA GLN A 16 -9.30 -27.03 19.16
C GLN A 16 -7.99 -26.73 19.88
N GLU A 17 -7.23 -25.74 19.42
CA GLU A 17 -5.94 -25.38 20.02
C GLU A 17 -6.02 -24.02 20.71
N LEU A 18 -5.99 -24.03 22.04
CA LEU A 18 -5.95 -22.82 22.85
C LEU A 18 -4.50 -22.37 23.03
N VAL A 19 -4.18 -21.19 22.48
CA VAL A 19 -2.89 -20.52 22.65
C VAL A 19 -3.10 -19.28 23.51
N LEU A 20 -2.30 -19.16 24.57
CA LEU A 20 -2.34 -18.03 25.49
C LEU A 20 -1.13 -17.15 25.25
N PHE A 21 -1.35 -15.88 24.95
CA PHE A 21 -0.29 -14.87 24.85
C PHE A 21 -0.31 -14.02 26.11
N ASP A 22 0.68 -14.22 26.97
CA ASP A 22 0.90 -13.42 28.17
C ASP A 22 1.58 -12.12 27.79
N GLN A 23 0.94 -10.99 28.07
CA GLN A 23 1.48 -9.66 27.79
C GLN A 23 1.40 -8.81 29.05
N THR A 24 2.52 -8.16 29.37
CA THR A 24 2.56 -7.10 30.37
C THR A 24 2.42 -5.77 29.65
N ILE A 25 1.41 -4.97 30.00
CA ILE A 25 1.20 -3.63 29.41
C ILE A 25 1.77 -2.61 30.40
N PRO A 26 2.85 -1.89 30.03
CA PRO A 26 3.34 -0.76 30.82
C PRO A 26 2.25 0.30 31.01
N GLU A 27 2.22 0.93 32.18
CA GLU A 27 1.22 1.97 32.48
C GLU A 27 1.23 3.11 31.45
N ALA A 28 2.40 3.48 30.93
CA ALA A 28 2.53 4.49 29.88
C ALA A 28 1.82 4.11 28.57
N GLU A 29 1.91 2.85 28.14
CA GLU A 29 1.22 2.36 26.93
C GLU A 29 -0.30 2.31 27.14
N MET A 30 -0.73 1.93 28.36
CA MET A 30 -2.15 1.95 28.75
C MET A 30 -2.70 3.37 28.70
N GLU A 31 -1.99 4.36 29.26
CA GLU A 31 -2.40 5.76 29.24
C GLU A 31 -2.48 6.31 27.81
N GLU A 32 -1.49 5.99 26.96
CA GLU A 32 -1.49 6.40 25.55
C GLU A 32 -2.66 5.80 24.78
N LEU A 33 -2.98 4.52 25.03
CA LEU A 33 -4.11 3.84 24.40
C LEU A 33 -5.45 4.45 24.86
N ILE A 34 -5.65 4.64 26.16
CA ILE A 34 -6.88 5.27 26.70
C ILE A 34 -7.07 6.66 26.10
N LYS A 35 -6.00 7.46 26.00
CA LYS A 35 -6.05 8.78 25.39
C LYS A 35 -6.46 8.68 23.92
N THR A 36 -5.82 7.78 23.16
CA THR A 36 -6.12 7.57 21.73
C THR A 36 -7.57 7.12 21.52
N GLU A 37 -8.07 6.21 22.35
CA GLU A 37 -9.46 5.72 22.30
C GLU A 37 -10.46 6.83 22.66
N ALA A 38 -10.15 7.66 23.64
CA ALA A 38 -10.97 8.81 24.01
C ALA A 38 -11.06 9.83 22.86
N GLU A 39 -9.94 10.14 22.20
CA GLU A 39 -9.89 11.02 21.03
C GLU A 39 -10.70 10.44 19.85
N LEU A 40 -10.55 9.14 19.58
CA LEU A 40 -11.33 8.43 18.57
C LEU A 40 -12.83 8.47 18.89
N TRP A 41 -13.21 8.16 20.12
CA TRP A 41 -14.60 8.16 20.55
C TRP A 41 -15.24 9.54 20.42
N ALA A 42 -14.52 10.60 20.83
CA ALA A 42 -14.97 11.97 20.66
C ALA A 42 -15.19 12.30 19.18
N ALA A 43 -14.26 11.93 18.29
CA ALA A 43 -14.36 12.13 16.85
C ALA A 43 -15.58 11.41 16.23
N ILE A 44 -15.91 10.21 16.72
CA ILE A 44 -17.13 9.47 16.32
C ILE A 44 -18.38 10.23 16.77
N GLN A 45 -18.42 10.66 18.04
CA GLN A 45 -19.58 11.38 18.60
C GLN A 45 -19.86 12.70 17.85
N THR A 46 -18.81 13.44 17.51
CA THR A 46 -18.92 14.72 16.77
C THR A 46 -19.03 14.54 15.27
N LYS A 47 -18.93 13.32 14.74
CA LYS A 47 -18.90 13.00 13.31
C LYS A 47 -17.79 13.76 12.56
N THR A 48 -16.69 14.08 13.25
CA THR A 48 -15.52 14.73 12.65
C THR A 48 -14.41 13.69 12.55
N PRO A 49 -14.25 13.03 11.39
CA PRO A 49 -13.20 12.03 11.24
C PRO A 49 -11.81 12.65 11.47
N PRO A 50 -10.84 11.88 11.95
CA PRO A 50 -9.47 12.36 12.11
C PRO A 50 -8.89 12.80 10.76
N ALA A 51 -7.95 13.74 10.79
CA ALA A 51 -7.25 14.19 9.59
C ALA A 51 -6.53 13.01 8.92
N PRO A 52 -6.63 12.86 7.58
CA PRO A 52 -5.98 11.75 6.90
C PRO A 52 -4.46 11.89 6.94
N THR A 53 -3.78 10.85 7.41
CA THR A 53 -2.32 10.79 7.50
C THR A 53 -1.68 10.17 6.25
N ASN A 54 -2.46 9.55 5.37
CA ASN A 54 -1.99 8.96 4.12
C ASN A 54 -3.03 9.08 2.99
N THR A 55 -2.62 8.74 1.77
CA THR A 55 -3.43 8.86 0.56
C THR A 55 -4.67 7.97 0.57
N GLU A 56 -4.58 6.77 1.14
CA GLU A 56 -5.72 5.85 1.22
C GLU A 56 -6.79 6.35 2.19
N ALA A 57 -6.38 6.89 3.34
CA ALA A 57 -7.28 7.55 4.29
C ALA A 57 -8.00 8.74 3.62
N ALA A 58 -7.28 9.58 2.88
CA ALA A 58 -7.87 10.69 2.15
C ALA A 58 -8.90 10.23 1.09
N ARG A 59 -8.63 9.12 0.38
CA ARG A 59 -9.56 8.53 -0.59
C ARG A 59 -10.84 8.01 0.07
N LYS A 60 -10.73 7.38 1.24
CA LYS A 60 -11.90 6.90 2.00
C LYS A 60 -12.75 8.04 2.54
N LEU A 61 -12.13 9.12 3.01
CA LEU A 61 -12.84 10.30 3.53
C LEU A 61 -13.54 11.09 2.42
N TRP A 62 -12.91 11.24 1.24
CA TRP A 62 -13.45 12.03 0.14
C TRP A 62 -13.44 11.28 -1.20
N PRO A 63 -14.26 10.23 -1.36
CA PRO A 63 -14.25 9.35 -2.53
C PRO A 63 -14.76 10.03 -3.80
N ASN A 64 -15.58 11.08 -3.67
CA ASN A 64 -16.19 11.80 -4.79
C ASN A 64 -15.67 13.25 -4.88
N SER A 65 -15.65 13.80 -6.10
CA SER A 65 -15.37 15.22 -6.32
C SER A 65 -16.66 16.02 -6.39
N ASN A 66 -16.70 17.20 -5.79
CA ASN A 66 -17.79 18.16 -5.97
C ASN A 66 -17.59 19.08 -7.19
N GLY A 67 -16.47 18.95 -7.90
CA GLY A 67 -16.15 19.75 -9.11
C GLY A 67 -15.81 21.22 -8.86
N LEU A 68 -15.78 21.66 -7.59
CA LEU A 68 -15.47 23.04 -7.24
C LEU A 68 -13.96 23.31 -7.23
N THR A 69 -13.59 24.56 -7.45
CA THR A 69 -12.21 25.04 -7.39
C THR A 69 -11.93 25.67 -6.03
N MET A 70 -10.75 25.39 -5.48
CA MET A 70 -10.24 26.02 -4.26
C MET A 70 -8.95 26.78 -4.59
N ILE A 71 -8.81 28.00 -4.07
CA ILE A 71 -7.55 28.76 -4.16
C ILE A 71 -6.60 28.22 -3.09
N ALA A 72 -5.41 27.81 -3.50
CA ALA A 72 -4.39 27.32 -2.58
C ALA A 72 -3.82 28.47 -1.74
N ASN A 73 -3.48 28.19 -0.48
CA ASN A 73 -2.65 29.08 0.31
C ASN A 73 -1.16 28.78 0.03
N LYS A 74 -0.28 29.70 0.44
CA LYS A 74 1.16 29.58 0.21
C LYS A 74 1.78 28.24 0.68
N PRO A 75 1.47 27.71 1.88
CA PRO A 75 1.98 26.40 2.29
C PRO A 75 1.55 25.25 1.37
N LEU A 76 0.33 25.28 0.84
CA LEU A 76 -0.16 24.25 -0.06
C LEU A 76 0.50 24.35 -1.44
N GLU A 77 0.79 25.55 -1.93
CA GLU A 77 1.56 25.77 -3.16
C GLU A 77 3.01 25.25 -3.03
N GLU A 78 3.64 25.52 -1.89
CA GLU A 78 4.98 25.01 -1.57
C GLU A 78 4.98 23.47 -1.49
N ALA A 79 3.96 22.88 -0.86
CA ALA A 79 3.80 21.43 -0.79
C ALA A 79 3.64 20.78 -2.18
N CYS A 80 2.81 21.37 -3.06
CA CYS A 80 2.67 20.94 -4.45
C CYS A 80 4.00 21.01 -5.21
N SER A 81 4.73 22.12 -5.06
CA SER A 81 6.04 22.32 -5.71
C SER A 81 7.07 21.29 -5.23
N ARG A 82 7.13 21.05 -3.92
CA ARG A 82 8.01 20.03 -3.33
C ARG A 82 7.66 18.63 -3.81
N LEU A 83 6.37 18.27 -3.85
CA LEU A 83 5.93 16.98 -4.36
C LEU A 83 6.31 16.78 -5.83
N LYS A 84 6.21 17.84 -6.64
CA LYS A 84 6.64 17.81 -8.05
C LYS A 84 8.14 17.55 -8.18
N ALA A 85 8.96 18.22 -7.38
CA ALA A 85 10.41 18.02 -7.35
C ALA A 85 10.77 16.58 -6.92
N ILE A 86 10.11 16.05 -5.88
CA ILE A 86 10.31 14.66 -5.43
C ILE A 86 9.98 13.68 -6.55
N LYS A 87 8.85 13.86 -7.24
CA LYS A 87 8.47 12.99 -8.37
C LYS A 87 9.48 13.04 -9.52
N ALA A 88 10.04 14.21 -9.82
CA ALA A 88 11.09 14.34 -10.82
C ALA A 88 12.35 13.58 -10.40
N HIS A 89 12.76 13.71 -9.13
CA HIS A 89 13.91 12.99 -8.60
C HIS A 89 13.72 11.46 -8.61
N LEU A 90 12.53 10.98 -8.22
CA LEU A 90 12.19 9.56 -8.31
C LEU A 90 12.30 9.05 -9.74
N LYS A 91 11.79 9.80 -10.72
CA LYS A 91 11.93 9.43 -12.13
C LYS A 91 13.40 9.31 -12.56
N THR A 92 14.26 10.24 -12.15
CA THR A 92 15.70 10.16 -12.44
C THR A 92 16.34 8.93 -11.81
N LEU A 93 15.94 8.57 -10.59
CA LEU A 93 16.43 7.36 -9.91
C LEU A 93 15.93 6.08 -10.60
N GLU A 94 14.68 6.05 -11.05
CA GLU A 94 14.11 4.94 -11.85
C GLU A 94 14.87 4.77 -13.18
N GLU A 95 15.19 5.87 -13.88
CA GLU A 95 15.99 5.85 -15.11
C GLU A 95 17.43 5.35 -14.86
N GLU A 96 18.03 5.74 -13.73
CA GLU A 96 19.35 5.26 -13.32
C GLU A 96 19.36 3.78 -12.94
N GLU A 97 18.35 3.32 -12.20
CA GLU A 97 18.12 1.91 -11.89
C GLU A 97 18.03 1.09 -13.17
N GLU A 98 17.18 1.49 -14.12
CA GLU A 98 17.00 0.80 -15.39
C GLU A 98 18.31 0.74 -16.18
N ARG A 99 19.06 1.84 -16.24
CA ARG A 99 20.37 1.90 -16.90
C ARG A 99 21.38 0.94 -16.28
N LEU A 100 21.46 0.88 -14.96
CA LEU A 100 22.36 -0.02 -14.23
C LEU A 100 21.94 -1.49 -14.44
N GLN A 101 20.66 -1.79 -14.32
CA GLN A 101 20.12 -3.12 -14.55
C GLN A 101 20.42 -3.60 -15.98
N ALA A 102 20.17 -2.77 -16.99
CA ALA A 102 20.48 -3.08 -18.37
C ALA A 102 21.97 -3.30 -18.61
N SER A 103 22.84 -2.52 -17.93
CA SER A 103 24.30 -2.71 -17.98
C SER A 103 24.70 -4.08 -17.42
N ILE A 104 24.15 -4.46 -16.25
CA ILE A 104 24.41 -5.76 -15.62
C ILE A 104 23.93 -6.89 -16.52
N GLN A 105 22.69 -6.83 -17.02
CA GLN A 105 22.11 -7.84 -17.90
C GLN A 105 22.89 -7.99 -19.22
N ARG A 106 23.38 -6.87 -19.78
CA ARG A 106 24.25 -6.89 -20.97
C ARG A 106 25.53 -7.69 -20.72
N GLN A 107 26.10 -7.61 -19.53
CA GLN A 107 27.29 -8.39 -19.15
C GLN A 107 26.94 -9.84 -18.85
N MET A 108 25.81 -10.11 -18.20
CA MET A 108 25.34 -11.47 -17.91
C MET A 108 24.99 -12.25 -19.19
N ARG A 109 24.44 -11.60 -20.22
CA ARG A 109 23.96 -12.22 -21.46
C ARG A 109 23.02 -13.41 -21.16
N GLU A 110 23.37 -14.61 -21.62
CA GLU A 110 22.60 -15.84 -21.42
C GLU A 110 22.84 -16.47 -20.02
N THR A 111 23.74 -15.89 -19.22
CA THR A 111 24.13 -16.44 -17.92
C THR A 111 23.04 -16.20 -16.88
N GLY A 112 22.55 -17.29 -16.29
CA GLY A 112 21.46 -17.23 -15.32
C GLY A 112 21.83 -16.76 -13.91
N THR A 113 23.11 -16.75 -13.54
CA THR A 113 23.58 -16.40 -12.18
C THR A 113 24.89 -15.62 -12.22
N LEU A 114 24.95 -14.51 -11.50
CA LEU A 114 26.13 -13.67 -11.33
C LEU A 114 26.71 -13.89 -9.92
N LEU A 115 27.99 -14.25 -9.83
CA LEU A 115 28.70 -14.52 -8.58
C LEU A 115 29.84 -13.52 -8.36
N THR A 116 30.21 -13.28 -7.10
CA THR A 116 31.51 -12.71 -6.75
C THR A 116 32.62 -13.74 -6.95
N PHE A 117 33.88 -13.29 -6.93
CA PHE A 117 35.05 -14.19 -6.92
C PHE A 117 35.02 -15.18 -5.74
N GLU A 118 34.45 -14.78 -4.60
CA GLU A 118 34.28 -15.61 -3.40
C GLU A 118 33.06 -16.55 -3.48
N GLY A 119 32.33 -16.59 -4.60
CA GLY A 119 31.19 -17.49 -4.82
C GLY A 119 29.85 -17.00 -4.25
N ARG A 120 29.76 -15.75 -3.79
CA ARG A 120 28.48 -15.17 -3.32
C ARG A 120 27.62 -14.72 -4.50
N VAL A 121 26.34 -15.09 -4.50
CA VAL A 121 25.37 -14.66 -5.53
C VAL A 121 25.09 -13.15 -5.41
N LEU A 122 25.26 -12.44 -6.52
CA LEU A 122 24.90 -11.03 -6.66
C LEU A 122 23.55 -10.84 -7.34
N ALA A 123 23.25 -11.64 -8.37
CA ALA A 123 21.99 -11.57 -9.12
C ALA A 123 21.68 -12.89 -9.83
N THR A 124 20.41 -13.13 -10.11
CA THR A 124 19.95 -14.23 -10.96
C THR A 124 19.02 -13.71 -12.04
N TRP A 125 19.21 -14.16 -13.27
CA TRP A 125 18.37 -13.78 -14.40
C TRP A 125 18.03 -15.03 -15.22
N ASN A 126 17.00 -15.75 -14.78
CA ASN A 126 16.58 -17.02 -15.37
C ASN A 126 15.25 -16.89 -16.09
N GLN A 127 15.02 -17.76 -17.07
CA GLN A 127 13.72 -17.87 -17.72
C GLN A 127 12.67 -18.34 -16.71
N ALA A 128 11.64 -17.52 -16.51
CA ALA A 128 10.49 -17.90 -15.70
C ALA A 128 9.66 -18.99 -16.40
N LYS A 129 8.97 -19.82 -15.62
CA LYS A 129 8.01 -20.80 -16.15
C LYS A 129 6.93 -20.06 -16.95
N ALA A 130 6.48 -20.68 -18.04
CA ALA A 130 5.39 -20.14 -18.85
C ALA A 130 4.14 -19.93 -17.98
N GLY A 131 3.70 -18.68 -17.88
CA GLY A 131 2.45 -18.32 -17.22
C GLY A 131 1.27 -18.59 -18.16
N LYS A 132 0.18 -19.13 -17.63
CA LYS A 132 -1.11 -19.12 -18.33
C LYS A 132 -1.78 -17.78 -18.05
N ARG A 133 -2.22 -17.07 -19.09
CA ARG A 133 -3.01 -15.85 -18.97
C ARG A 133 -4.39 -16.11 -19.56
N PHE A 134 -5.40 -15.61 -18.90
CA PHE A 134 -6.76 -15.63 -19.42
C PHE A 134 -6.92 -14.49 -20.42
N ASP A 135 -7.34 -14.80 -21.65
CA ASP A 135 -7.64 -13.80 -22.67
C ASP A 135 -9.11 -13.40 -22.57
N SER A 136 -9.38 -12.37 -21.76
CA SER A 136 -10.74 -11.88 -21.56
C SER A 136 -11.36 -11.31 -22.84
N LYS A 137 -10.55 -10.80 -23.78
CA LYS A 137 -11.03 -10.22 -25.04
C LYS A 137 -11.42 -11.31 -26.03
N ALA A 138 -10.65 -12.39 -26.10
CA ALA A 138 -11.03 -13.57 -26.86
C ALA A 138 -12.34 -14.16 -26.31
N LEU A 139 -12.48 -14.27 -24.98
CA LEU A 139 -13.72 -14.71 -24.36
C LEU A 139 -14.91 -13.80 -24.72
N GLU A 140 -14.75 -12.48 -24.62
CA GLU A 140 -15.79 -11.51 -24.98
C GLU A 140 -16.23 -11.64 -26.44
N LYS A 141 -15.30 -11.91 -27.35
CA LYS A 141 -15.57 -12.09 -28.79
C LYS A 141 -16.25 -13.43 -29.10
N GLU A 142 -15.80 -14.53 -28.49
CA GLU A 142 -16.26 -15.89 -28.82
C GLU A 142 -17.49 -16.31 -28.00
N MET A 143 -17.61 -15.85 -26.76
CA MET A 143 -18.68 -16.20 -25.82
C MET A 143 -19.18 -14.95 -25.07
N PRO A 144 -19.82 -13.99 -25.77
CA PRO A 144 -20.27 -12.73 -25.17
C PRO A 144 -21.27 -12.94 -24.02
N GLU A 145 -22.14 -13.95 -24.10
CA GLU A 145 -23.10 -14.26 -23.03
C GLU A 145 -22.39 -14.73 -21.75
N VAL A 146 -21.33 -15.52 -21.87
CA VAL A 146 -20.55 -15.97 -20.71
C VAL A 146 -19.78 -14.80 -20.13
N TYR A 147 -19.15 -13.97 -20.96
CA TYR A 147 -18.45 -12.77 -20.53
C TYR A 147 -19.37 -11.83 -19.75
N ALA A 148 -20.58 -11.56 -20.26
CA ALA A 148 -21.56 -10.70 -19.61
C ALA A 148 -21.97 -11.19 -18.21
N ARG A 149 -22.00 -12.51 -17.97
CA ARG A 149 -22.33 -13.09 -16.66
C ARG A 149 -21.28 -12.84 -15.58
N PHE A 150 -20.03 -12.55 -15.98
CA PHE A 150 -18.92 -12.31 -15.06
C PHE A 150 -18.38 -10.88 -15.15
N TYR A 151 -18.97 -10.05 -16.01
CA TYR A 151 -18.62 -8.65 -16.13
C TYR A 151 -19.19 -7.89 -14.93
N LEU A 152 -18.32 -7.19 -14.20
CA LEU A 152 -18.68 -6.32 -13.10
C LEU A 152 -18.17 -4.92 -13.40
N GLU A 153 -19.08 -3.95 -13.48
CA GLU A 153 -18.70 -2.54 -13.55
C GLU A 153 -18.22 -2.09 -12.17
N ALA A 154 -16.93 -1.79 -12.06
CA ALA A 154 -16.37 -1.20 -10.86
C ALA A 154 -16.65 0.31 -10.83
N PRO A 155 -17.06 0.88 -9.69
CA PRO A 155 -17.24 2.32 -9.59
C PRO A 155 -15.93 3.06 -9.89
N GLY A 156 -16.04 4.19 -10.57
CA GLY A 156 -14.90 5.07 -10.82
C GLY A 156 -14.26 5.55 -9.52
N SER A 157 -12.93 5.66 -9.49
CA SER A 157 -12.18 6.21 -8.36
C SER A 157 -11.78 7.66 -8.61
N ARG A 158 -11.91 8.53 -7.60
CA ARG A 158 -11.32 9.88 -7.64
C ARG A 158 -9.80 9.78 -7.70
N ARG A 159 -9.20 10.39 -8.72
CA ARG A 159 -7.75 10.35 -8.96
C ARG A 159 -7.10 11.67 -8.55
N PHE A 160 -5.97 11.58 -7.87
CA PHE A 160 -5.12 12.73 -7.59
C PHE A 160 -4.05 12.85 -8.69
N LEU A 161 -4.08 13.95 -9.44
CA LEU A 161 -3.13 14.23 -10.51
C LEU A 161 -2.47 15.59 -10.24
N LEU A 162 -1.17 15.56 -9.91
CA LEU A 162 -0.36 16.76 -9.78
C LEU A 162 0.04 17.25 -11.19
N LYS A 163 0.03 18.56 -11.41
CA LYS A 163 0.39 19.19 -12.68
C LYS A 163 1.78 19.83 -12.65
#